data_AF-A0A4Y9ISZ5-F1
#
_entry.id   AF-A0A4Y9ISZ5-F1
#
_cell.length_a   1.000
_cell.length_b   1.000
_cell.length_c   1.000
_cell.angle_alpha   90.00
_cell.angle_beta   90.00
_cell.angle_gamma   90.00
#
_symmetry.space_group_name_H-M   'P 1'
#
loop_
_entity.id
_entity.type
_entity.pdbx_description
1 polymer ?
#
loop_
_entity_poly.entity_id
_entity_poly.type
_entity_poly.pdbx_seq_one_letter_code
_entity_poly.pdbx_strand_id
1 'polypeptide(L)'
;MSLWESKFVKEGYTFDDVLLVPAESHVLPNDVDLTVQLANNLKLNIPIISASMDTVTDSKMAIAMARQGGLGVIHKNMSIEQQADEVRKVKRSESGVILDPFFLTPGNSVREADALMGQYRISGVPIVDTLDNRKLVGILTNRDLRFVSDYTISISEVMTKENLVTAPIGTSLKDAERILQKHKIEKLPIVDESGRLSGLITIKDIEKVIEFPNAAKDEHGRLLVAAAVGVTSDTFERATALLDAGADAIVIDTAHGHSAGVIRKIKEIRDTFPNATLIAGNIATEEGARALFEVGVDVVKVGIGPGSICTTRVVAGVGVPQLTAIYEAAKAAREFGKTIIADGGIKYSGDIVKALAAGGHAVMLGSMLAGTDESPGEFEIYQGRRFKTYRGMGSLGAMEKGSSDRYFQGSINEANKLVPEGIEGRVAYKGSASDIIFQMLGGLRAGMGYVGAPNLSELRENAQFIRMSGAGLKESHPHDVHITKEAPNYSVQ
;
A
#
# COMPACT_ATOMS: atom_id res chain seq x y z
N MET A 1 34.62 -7.15 24.85
CA MET A 1 33.73 -8.16 25.44
C MET A 1 33.56 -9.28 24.42
N SER A 2 33.67 -10.53 24.86
CA SER A 2 33.28 -11.68 24.05
C SER A 2 31.76 -11.74 23.87
N LEU A 3 31.27 -12.52 22.91
CA LEU A 3 29.83 -12.77 22.73
C LEU A 3 29.16 -13.38 23.96
N TRP A 4 29.93 -14.12 24.78
CA TRP A 4 29.42 -14.68 26.03
C TRP A 4 29.18 -13.59 27.08
N GLU A 5 30.08 -12.62 27.20
CA GLU A 5 30.00 -11.52 28.16
C GLU A 5 28.95 -10.48 27.76
N SER A 6 28.64 -10.35 26.47
CA SER A 6 27.70 -9.35 25.96
C SER A 6 26.23 -9.80 25.93
N LYS A 7 25.89 -10.97 26.47
CA LYS A 7 24.54 -11.57 26.38
C LYS A 7 23.40 -10.67 26.85
N PHE A 8 23.65 -9.85 27.89
CA PHE A 8 22.63 -9.02 28.54
C PHE A 8 23.02 -7.53 28.59
N VAL A 9 23.90 -7.09 27.69
CA VAL A 9 24.40 -5.70 27.68
C VAL A 9 23.42 -4.77 26.94
N LYS A 10 22.67 -5.27 25.95
CA LYS A 10 21.69 -4.46 25.22
C LYS A 10 20.39 -4.34 26.03
N GLU A 11 19.92 -3.10 26.14
CA GLU A 11 18.58 -2.75 26.62
C GLU A 11 17.74 -2.27 25.42
N GLY A 12 16.43 -2.49 25.44
CA GLY A 12 15.54 -2.11 24.35
C GLY A 12 14.26 -1.45 24.86
N TYR A 13 13.72 -0.54 24.05
CA TYR A 13 12.52 0.25 24.32
C TYR A 13 11.48 0.07 23.22
N THR A 14 10.22 0.09 23.62
CA THR A 14 9.05 0.15 22.74
C THR A 14 8.33 1.50 22.88
N PHE A 15 7.23 1.68 22.15
CA PHE A 15 6.49 2.95 22.11
C PHE A 15 6.00 3.42 23.49
N ASP A 16 5.59 2.49 24.35
CA ASP A 16 5.05 2.77 25.69
C ASP A 16 6.14 3.14 26.72
N ASP A 17 7.42 2.95 26.40
CA ASP A 17 8.53 3.25 27.32
C ASP A 17 9.01 4.71 27.22
N VAL A 18 8.52 5.46 26.22
CA VAL A 18 9.04 6.79 25.89
C VAL A 18 7.96 7.80 25.52
N LEU A 19 8.29 9.08 25.67
CA LEU A 19 7.59 10.23 25.11
C LEU A 19 8.53 11.06 24.25
N LEU A 20 7.98 11.84 23.32
CA LEU A 20 8.73 12.88 22.62
C LEU A 20 8.83 14.11 23.52
N VAL A 21 10.00 14.74 23.55
CA VAL A 21 10.24 15.99 24.28
C VAL A 21 9.79 17.15 23.40
N PRO A 22 8.86 18.01 23.86
CA PRO A 22 8.50 19.22 23.13
C PRO A 22 9.70 20.13 22.90
N ALA A 23 9.72 20.85 21.78
CA ALA A 23 10.82 21.73 21.39
C ALA A 23 10.28 23.08 20.91
N GLU A 24 11.19 24.04 20.68
CA GLU A 24 10.85 25.30 20.03
C GLU A 24 10.23 25.04 18.66
N SER A 25 9.14 25.73 18.33
CA SER A 25 8.39 25.51 17.10
C SER A 25 8.00 26.83 16.44
N HIS A 26 8.31 26.94 15.15
CA HIS A 26 7.89 28.04 14.29
C HIS A 26 6.95 27.56 13.16
N VAL A 27 6.43 26.33 13.27
CA VAL A 27 5.55 25.70 12.27
C VAL A 27 4.25 25.26 12.92
N LEU A 28 3.13 25.50 12.24
CA LEU A 28 1.83 25.01 12.70
C LEU A 28 1.56 23.60 12.13
N PRO A 29 0.78 22.76 12.81
CA PRO A 29 0.45 21.41 12.35
C PRO A 29 -0.10 21.33 10.91
N ASN A 30 -0.84 22.35 10.46
CA ASN A 30 -1.39 22.37 9.11
C ASN A 30 -0.35 22.67 8.02
N ASP A 31 0.78 23.24 8.39
CA ASP A 31 1.82 23.70 7.46
C ASP A 31 2.95 22.66 7.27
N VAL A 32 2.95 21.57 8.06
CA VAL A 32 4.00 20.56 7.96
C VAL A 32 3.87 19.70 6.70
N ASP A 33 5.02 19.35 6.11
CA ASP A 33 5.12 18.45 4.97
C ASP A 33 5.26 16.99 5.42
N LEU A 34 4.32 16.15 4.97
CA LEU A 34 4.28 14.71 5.26
C LEU A 34 4.82 13.86 4.10
N THR A 35 5.30 14.49 3.04
CA THR A 35 5.84 13.80 1.86
C THR A 35 7.07 12.97 2.25
N VAL A 36 7.16 11.77 1.69
CA VAL A 36 8.33 10.89 1.86
C VAL A 36 8.72 10.24 0.53
N GLN A 37 10.02 10.28 0.22
CA GLN A 37 10.61 9.51 -0.86
C GLN A 37 11.18 8.22 -0.28
N LEU A 38 10.63 7.06 -0.63
CA LEU A 38 11.12 5.77 -0.15
C LEU A 38 12.19 5.17 -1.08
N ALA A 39 11.95 5.27 -2.39
CA ALA A 39 12.86 4.86 -3.47
C ALA A 39 12.63 5.78 -4.67
N ASN A 40 13.47 5.74 -5.72
CA ASN A 40 13.40 6.71 -6.83
C ASN A 40 12.01 6.86 -7.47
N ASN A 41 11.29 5.75 -7.68
CA ASN A 41 9.94 5.73 -8.24
C ASN A 41 8.81 5.74 -7.18
N LEU A 42 9.15 5.74 -5.89
CA LEU A 42 8.22 5.53 -4.80
C LEU A 42 8.15 6.75 -3.88
N LYS A 43 7.41 7.76 -4.34
CA LYS A 43 7.10 8.98 -3.59
C LYS A 43 5.69 8.90 -3.01
N LEU A 44 5.58 9.01 -1.69
CA LEU A 44 4.29 9.05 -0.98
C LEU A 44 4.04 10.47 -0.48
N ASN A 45 2.77 10.88 -0.44
CA ASN A 45 2.36 12.16 0.14
C ASN A 45 2.07 12.05 1.64
N ILE A 46 1.95 10.81 2.15
CA ILE A 46 1.85 10.50 3.57
C ILE A 46 2.70 9.27 3.92
N PRO A 47 3.25 9.16 5.15
CA PRO A 47 4.17 8.09 5.52
C PRO A 47 3.45 6.82 6.03
N ILE A 48 2.36 6.41 5.38
CA ILE A 48 1.52 5.27 5.82
C ILE A 48 1.37 4.23 4.70
N ILE A 49 1.62 2.97 5.05
CA ILE A 49 1.53 1.81 4.18
C ILE A 49 0.58 0.77 4.82
N SER A 50 -0.30 0.14 4.04
CA SER A 50 -1.11 -0.98 4.53
C SER A 50 -0.39 -2.33 4.39
N ALA A 51 -0.47 -3.17 5.42
CA ALA A 51 0.27 -4.43 5.49
C ALA A 51 -0.18 -5.47 4.46
N SER A 52 0.75 -6.28 3.97
CA SER A 52 0.53 -7.38 3.02
C SER A 52 -0.10 -8.61 3.66
N MET A 53 -1.35 -8.46 4.11
CA MET A 53 -2.09 -9.51 4.82
C MET A 53 -3.45 -9.75 4.17
N ASP A 54 -3.89 -11.00 4.18
CA ASP A 54 -5.15 -11.44 3.56
C ASP A 54 -6.43 -10.95 4.26
N THR A 55 -6.27 -10.25 5.38
CA THR A 55 -7.34 -9.55 6.11
C THR A 55 -7.14 -8.02 6.14
N VAL A 56 -6.15 -7.51 5.41
CA VAL A 56 -5.81 -6.07 5.39
C VAL A 56 -5.84 -5.49 3.98
N THR A 57 -5.09 -6.05 3.02
CA THR A 57 -4.84 -5.37 1.74
C THR A 57 -5.08 -6.23 0.51
N ASP A 58 -6.20 -5.95 -0.17
CA ASP A 58 -6.46 -6.27 -1.57
C ASP A 58 -6.45 -4.98 -2.43
N SER A 59 -6.96 -5.02 -3.67
CA SER A 59 -7.05 -3.83 -4.52
C SER A 59 -7.91 -2.71 -3.94
N LYS A 60 -8.97 -3.00 -3.17
CA LYS A 60 -9.84 -1.96 -2.60
C LYS A 60 -9.08 -1.13 -1.58
N MET A 61 -8.42 -1.80 -0.63
CA MET A 61 -7.56 -1.14 0.34
C MET A 61 -6.42 -0.41 -0.35
N ALA A 62 -5.74 -1.04 -1.33
CA ALA A 62 -4.62 -0.39 -2.02
C ALA A 62 -5.04 0.88 -2.78
N ILE A 63 -6.20 0.88 -3.44
CA ILE A 63 -6.79 2.08 -4.06
C ILE A 63 -7.07 3.14 -3.01
N ALA A 64 -7.69 2.78 -1.88
CA ALA A 64 -8.00 3.73 -0.80
C ALA A 64 -6.73 4.35 -0.21
N MET A 65 -5.71 3.53 0.09
CA MET A 65 -4.42 4.00 0.59
C MET A 65 -3.75 4.96 -0.40
N ALA A 66 -3.65 4.58 -1.68
CA ALA A 66 -3.01 5.40 -2.70
C ALA A 66 -3.75 6.73 -2.90
N ARG A 67 -5.09 6.75 -2.87
CA ARG A 67 -5.90 7.99 -2.93
C ARG A 67 -5.61 8.96 -1.78
N GLN A 68 -5.34 8.44 -0.59
CA GLN A 68 -4.98 9.27 0.56
C GLN A 68 -3.49 9.67 0.57
N GLY A 69 -2.70 9.19 -0.41
CA GLY A 69 -1.29 9.52 -0.56
C GLY A 69 -0.32 8.49 0.02
N GLY A 70 -0.83 7.37 0.52
CA GLY A 70 -0.05 6.26 1.06
C GLY A 70 0.20 5.17 0.03
N LEU A 71 0.50 3.96 0.51
CA LEU A 71 0.75 2.78 -0.34
C LEU A 71 0.01 1.56 0.19
N GLY A 72 -0.58 0.77 -0.71
CA GLY A 72 -1.05 -0.57 -0.37
C GLY A 72 -0.10 -1.65 -0.85
N VAL A 73 0.14 -2.68 -0.02
CA VAL A 73 0.88 -3.88 -0.42
C VAL A 73 -0.08 -5.06 -0.59
N ILE A 74 -0.31 -5.50 -1.82
CA ILE A 74 -1.15 -6.66 -2.12
C ILE A 74 -0.50 -7.94 -1.54
N HIS A 75 -1.25 -8.69 -0.74
CA HIS A 75 -0.75 -9.92 -0.12
C HIS A 75 -0.54 -11.06 -1.13
N LYS A 76 0.22 -12.10 -0.73
CA LYS A 76 0.57 -13.24 -1.60
C LYS A 76 -0.25 -14.53 -1.39
N ASN A 77 -1.16 -14.56 -0.40
CA ASN A 77 -2.08 -15.69 -0.14
C ASN A 77 -3.18 -15.82 -1.22
N MET A 78 -2.78 -15.91 -2.50
CA MET A 78 -3.61 -16.12 -3.68
C MET A 78 -2.72 -16.60 -4.85
N SER A 79 -3.31 -17.04 -5.97
CA SER A 79 -2.54 -17.44 -7.14
C SER A 79 -1.75 -16.26 -7.74
N ILE A 80 -0.74 -16.53 -8.56
CA ILE A 80 0.06 -15.50 -9.23
C ILE A 80 -0.84 -14.62 -10.11
N GLU A 81 -1.76 -15.24 -10.85
CA GLU A 81 -2.68 -14.57 -11.76
C GLU A 81 -3.66 -13.65 -11.00
N GLN A 82 -4.17 -14.14 -9.86
CA GLN A 82 -5.07 -13.37 -9.00
C GLN A 82 -4.34 -12.16 -8.40
N GLN A 83 -3.11 -12.34 -7.93
CA GLN A 83 -2.33 -11.26 -7.35
C GLN A 83 -1.99 -10.19 -8.39
N ALA A 84 -1.59 -10.61 -9.59
CA ALA A 84 -1.36 -9.71 -10.72
C ALA A 84 -2.66 -8.99 -11.14
N ASP A 85 -3.82 -9.65 -11.06
CA ASP A 85 -5.12 -9.01 -11.32
C ASP A 85 -5.48 -7.93 -10.29
N GLU A 86 -5.22 -8.18 -8.99
CA GLU A 86 -5.36 -7.16 -7.96
C GLU A 86 -4.46 -5.94 -8.23
N VAL A 87 -3.21 -6.14 -8.65
CA VAL A 87 -2.32 -5.05 -9.07
C VAL A 87 -2.91 -4.28 -10.26
N ARG A 88 -3.36 -4.98 -11.31
CA ARG A 88 -3.97 -4.33 -12.49
C ARG A 88 -5.21 -3.50 -12.12
N LYS A 89 -6.05 -3.98 -11.20
CA LYS A 89 -7.20 -3.23 -10.69
C LYS A 89 -6.78 -1.90 -10.08
N VAL A 90 -5.69 -1.87 -9.31
CA VAL A 90 -5.17 -0.61 -8.73
C VAL A 90 -4.62 0.30 -9.82
N LYS A 91 -3.74 -0.19 -10.70
CA LYS A 91 -3.12 0.62 -11.76
C LYS A 91 -4.11 1.17 -12.78
N ARG A 92 -5.28 0.54 -12.93
CA ARG A 92 -6.37 0.98 -13.81
C ARG A 92 -7.48 1.74 -13.09
N SER A 93 -7.41 1.87 -11.76
CA SER A 93 -8.44 2.58 -10.99
C SER A 93 -8.46 4.06 -11.35
N GLU A 94 -7.29 4.66 -11.56
CA GLU A 94 -7.13 6.04 -11.99
C GLU A 94 -5.94 6.13 -12.91
N SER A 95 -6.08 6.91 -13.97
CA SER A 95 -4.98 7.26 -14.86
C SER A 95 -5.29 8.63 -15.43
N GLY A 96 -4.34 9.57 -15.35
CA GLY A 96 -4.52 10.87 -16.00
C GLY A 96 -4.76 10.71 -17.52
N VAL A 97 -4.09 9.73 -18.12
CA VAL A 97 -4.34 9.27 -19.49
C VAL A 97 -4.28 7.75 -19.48
N ILE A 98 -5.32 7.08 -20.01
CA ILE A 98 -5.30 5.62 -20.20
C ILE A 98 -4.39 5.35 -21.41
N LEU A 99 -3.16 4.93 -21.16
CA LEU A 99 -2.20 4.47 -22.17
C LEU A 99 -2.58 3.02 -22.53
N ASP A 100 -2.90 2.77 -23.79
CA ASP A 100 -3.46 1.50 -24.30
C ASP A 100 -4.90 1.18 -23.80
N PRO A 101 -5.90 2.00 -24.19
CA PRO A 101 -7.29 1.72 -23.86
C PRO A 101 -7.76 0.45 -24.57
N PHE A 102 -8.71 -0.27 -23.98
CA PHE A 102 -9.42 -1.32 -24.71
C PHE A 102 -10.15 -0.71 -25.91
N PHE A 103 -10.10 -1.41 -27.04
CA PHE A 103 -10.82 -1.05 -28.26
C PHE A 103 -11.45 -2.28 -28.87
N LEU A 104 -12.47 -2.04 -29.68
CA LEU A 104 -13.12 -3.05 -30.51
C LEU A 104 -13.12 -2.57 -31.96
N THR A 105 -13.55 -3.45 -32.87
CA THR A 105 -13.74 -3.13 -34.28
C THR A 105 -15.22 -2.96 -34.60
N PRO A 106 -15.59 -2.29 -35.70
CA PRO A 106 -16.98 -2.07 -36.06
C PRO A 106 -17.80 -3.36 -36.20
N GLY A 107 -17.16 -4.49 -36.53
CA GLY A 107 -17.82 -5.79 -36.71
C GLY A 107 -18.00 -6.61 -35.44
N ASN A 108 -17.44 -6.18 -34.31
CA ASN A 108 -17.74 -6.78 -33.01
C ASN A 108 -19.22 -6.57 -32.65
N SER A 109 -19.76 -7.44 -31.80
CA SER A 109 -21.16 -7.31 -31.37
C SER A 109 -21.31 -6.37 -30.18
N VAL A 110 -22.50 -5.79 -30.02
CA VAL A 110 -22.85 -4.99 -28.83
C VAL A 110 -22.66 -5.79 -27.53
N ARG A 111 -22.94 -7.09 -27.55
CA ARG A 111 -22.71 -7.99 -26.41
C ARG A 111 -21.25 -8.04 -25.96
N GLU A 112 -20.32 -8.08 -26.90
CA GLU A 112 -18.88 -8.09 -26.59
C GLU A 112 -18.46 -6.77 -25.93
N ALA A 113 -18.98 -5.64 -26.44
CA ALA A 113 -18.73 -4.34 -25.83
C ALA A 113 -19.32 -4.22 -24.42
N ASP A 114 -20.55 -4.67 -24.22
CA ASP A 114 -21.21 -4.64 -22.90
C ASP A 114 -20.48 -5.52 -21.88
N ALA A 115 -20.06 -6.72 -22.28
CA ALA A 115 -19.26 -7.61 -21.44
C ALA A 115 -17.93 -6.96 -21.04
N LEU A 116 -17.24 -6.33 -21.99
CA LEU A 116 -15.97 -5.63 -21.74
C LEU A 116 -16.17 -4.41 -20.82
N MET A 117 -17.24 -3.64 -21.03
CA MET A 117 -17.60 -2.50 -20.19
C MET A 117 -17.97 -2.93 -18.77
N GLY A 118 -18.71 -4.02 -18.60
CA GLY A 118 -19.06 -4.60 -17.30
C GLY A 118 -17.86 -5.17 -16.57
N GLN A 119 -17.01 -5.92 -17.25
CA GLN A 119 -15.81 -6.54 -16.70
C GLN A 119 -14.82 -5.49 -16.16
N TYR A 120 -14.55 -4.45 -16.94
CA TYR A 120 -13.56 -3.41 -16.58
C TYR A 120 -14.19 -2.16 -15.96
N ARG A 121 -15.52 -2.13 -15.78
CA ARG A 121 -16.28 -0.99 -15.25
C ARG A 121 -16.02 0.34 -15.99
N ILE A 122 -15.77 0.26 -17.29
CA ILE A 122 -15.56 1.42 -18.16
C ILE A 122 -16.88 1.84 -18.82
N SER A 123 -17.12 3.15 -18.96
CA SER A 123 -18.39 3.66 -19.50
C SER A 123 -18.39 3.89 -21.00
N GLY A 124 -17.36 3.43 -21.71
CA GLY A 124 -17.28 3.46 -23.16
C GLY A 124 -15.96 2.95 -23.72
N VAL A 125 -16.00 2.58 -24.98
CA VAL A 125 -14.99 1.80 -25.70
C VAL A 125 -14.71 2.50 -27.04
N PRO A 126 -13.47 2.98 -27.27
CA PRO A 126 -13.02 3.41 -28.58
C PRO A 126 -13.15 2.30 -29.63
N ILE A 127 -13.57 2.64 -30.84
CA ILE A 127 -13.72 1.70 -31.95
C ILE A 127 -12.67 2.04 -33.02
N VAL A 128 -11.83 1.07 -33.35
CA VAL A 128 -10.78 1.20 -34.36
C VAL A 128 -11.12 0.38 -35.61
N ASP A 129 -10.69 0.84 -36.78
CA ASP A 129 -10.98 0.22 -38.07
C ASP A 129 -10.54 -1.26 -38.10
N THR A 130 -9.26 -1.51 -37.79
CA THR A 130 -8.72 -2.87 -37.62
C THR A 130 -7.79 -2.95 -36.42
N LEU A 131 -7.57 -4.17 -35.92
CA LEU A 131 -6.63 -4.43 -34.83
C LEU A 131 -5.20 -3.99 -35.18
N ASP A 132 -4.80 -4.12 -36.45
CA ASP A 132 -3.44 -3.79 -36.91
C ASP A 132 -3.22 -2.29 -37.12
N ASN A 133 -4.18 -1.60 -37.76
CA ASN A 133 -4.00 -0.19 -38.11
C ASN A 133 -4.33 0.75 -36.95
N ARG A 134 -5.16 0.30 -36.00
CA ARG A 134 -5.68 1.04 -34.83
C ARG A 134 -6.24 2.43 -35.14
N LYS A 135 -6.66 2.68 -36.39
CA LYS A 135 -7.21 3.97 -36.79
C LYS A 135 -8.57 4.18 -36.12
N LEU A 136 -8.73 5.24 -35.34
CA LEU A 136 -9.98 5.51 -34.62
C LEU A 136 -11.10 5.84 -35.62
N VAL A 137 -12.20 5.08 -35.57
CA VAL A 137 -13.37 5.25 -36.45
C VAL A 137 -14.67 5.50 -35.69
N GLY A 138 -14.66 5.33 -34.36
CA GLY A 138 -15.82 5.60 -33.55
C GLY A 138 -15.57 5.51 -32.05
N ILE A 139 -16.62 5.76 -31.28
CA ILE A 139 -16.67 5.43 -29.86
C ILE A 139 -18.07 4.92 -29.52
N LEU A 140 -18.13 3.89 -28.67
CA LEU A 140 -19.36 3.36 -28.12
C LEU A 140 -19.42 3.68 -26.62
N THR A 141 -20.55 4.17 -26.13
CA THR A 141 -20.70 4.57 -24.73
C THR A 141 -21.96 3.97 -24.10
N ASN A 142 -22.04 4.01 -22.76
CA ASN A 142 -23.26 3.63 -22.03
C ASN A 142 -24.52 4.34 -22.53
N ARG A 143 -24.40 5.56 -23.07
CA ARG A 143 -25.54 6.32 -23.59
C ARG A 143 -26.09 5.69 -24.87
N ASP A 144 -25.22 5.16 -25.70
CA ASP A 144 -25.58 4.54 -26.97
C ASP A 144 -26.27 3.19 -26.73
N LEU A 145 -25.82 2.44 -25.71
CA LEU A 145 -26.39 1.14 -25.33
C LEU A 145 -27.77 1.21 -24.69
N ARG A 146 -28.15 2.34 -24.06
CA ARG A 146 -29.43 2.47 -23.32
C ARG A 146 -30.67 2.23 -24.17
N PHE A 147 -30.57 2.42 -25.49
CA PHE A 147 -31.69 2.28 -26.42
C PHE A 147 -31.57 1.04 -27.31
N VAL A 148 -30.53 0.22 -27.11
CA VAL A 148 -30.34 -1.03 -27.83
C VAL A 148 -31.11 -2.14 -27.09
N SER A 149 -32.00 -2.83 -27.80
CA SER A 149 -32.74 -3.98 -27.26
C SER A 149 -32.14 -5.32 -27.68
N ASP A 150 -31.51 -5.38 -28.86
CA ASP A 150 -30.83 -6.57 -29.39
C ASP A 150 -29.31 -6.39 -29.33
N TYR A 151 -28.65 -7.17 -28.49
CA TYR A 151 -27.20 -7.08 -28.27
C TYR A 151 -26.40 -7.93 -29.28
N THR A 152 -27.07 -8.59 -30.22
CA THR A 152 -26.40 -9.35 -31.29
C THR A 152 -26.00 -8.50 -32.48
N ILE A 153 -26.53 -7.28 -32.59
CA ILE A 153 -26.21 -6.35 -33.68
C ILE A 153 -24.75 -5.88 -33.62
N SER A 154 -24.27 -5.43 -34.77
CA SER A 154 -22.92 -4.94 -34.97
C SER A 154 -22.70 -3.57 -34.30
N ILE A 155 -21.53 -3.36 -33.70
CA ILE A 155 -21.16 -2.06 -33.10
C ILE A 155 -21.27 -0.91 -34.11
N SER A 156 -20.97 -1.17 -35.38
CA SER A 156 -21.07 -0.20 -36.49
C SER A 156 -22.44 0.48 -36.61
N GLU A 157 -23.51 -0.18 -36.16
CA GLU A 157 -24.89 0.32 -36.27
C GLU A 157 -25.24 1.33 -35.17
N VAL A 158 -24.53 1.28 -34.03
CA VAL A 158 -24.88 2.03 -32.82
C VAL A 158 -23.79 2.99 -32.35
N MET A 159 -22.54 2.83 -32.81
CA MET A 159 -21.44 3.69 -32.40
C MET A 159 -21.57 5.13 -32.91
N THR A 160 -21.00 6.08 -32.17
CA THR A 160 -20.79 7.44 -32.68
C THR A 160 -19.63 7.41 -33.68
N LYS A 161 -19.89 7.86 -34.92
CA LYS A 161 -18.95 7.83 -36.06
C LYS A 161 -18.62 9.21 -36.64
N GLU A 162 -19.48 10.20 -36.42
CA GLU A 162 -19.33 11.56 -36.93
C GLU A 162 -18.95 12.53 -35.81
N ASN A 163 -18.21 13.59 -36.15
CA ASN A 163 -17.78 14.63 -35.21
C ASN A 163 -17.06 14.09 -33.97
N LEU A 164 -16.23 13.06 -34.15
CA LEU A 164 -15.38 12.53 -33.08
C LEU A 164 -14.43 13.62 -32.61
N VAL A 165 -14.66 14.08 -31.38
CA VAL A 165 -13.75 15.00 -30.71
C VAL A 165 -12.59 14.16 -30.18
N THR A 166 -11.39 14.45 -30.66
CA THR A 166 -10.15 13.80 -30.25
C THR A 166 -9.15 14.85 -29.79
N ALA A 167 -8.07 14.41 -29.16
CA ALA A 167 -6.94 15.27 -28.83
C ALA A 167 -5.60 14.59 -29.17
N PRO A 168 -4.55 15.37 -29.44
CA PRO A 168 -3.24 14.82 -29.79
C PRO A 168 -2.53 14.21 -28.57
N ILE A 169 -1.54 13.36 -28.82
CA ILE A 169 -0.61 12.87 -27.80
C ILE A 169 0.03 14.06 -27.06
N GLY A 170 0.14 13.95 -25.73
CA GLY A 170 0.68 15.01 -24.87
C GLY A 170 -0.35 16.02 -24.36
N THR A 171 -1.64 15.84 -24.68
CA THR A 171 -2.73 16.64 -24.11
C THR A 171 -2.74 16.53 -22.57
N SER A 172 -2.61 17.66 -21.88
CA SER A 172 -2.64 17.69 -20.42
C SER A 172 -4.06 17.46 -19.88
N LEU A 173 -4.17 17.00 -18.63
CA LEU A 173 -5.47 16.87 -17.96
C LEU A 173 -6.27 18.19 -17.93
N LYS A 174 -5.60 19.33 -17.76
CA LYS A 174 -6.24 20.66 -17.79
C LYS A 174 -6.76 21.03 -19.17
N ASP A 175 -6.04 20.67 -20.23
CA ASP A 175 -6.50 20.92 -21.59
C ASP A 175 -7.63 19.96 -21.96
N ALA A 176 -7.52 18.69 -21.55
CA ALA A 176 -8.57 17.69 -21.69
C ALA A 176 -9.86 18.14 -20.99
N GLU A 177 -9.78 18.65 -19.75
CA GLU A 177 -10.91 19.23 -19.03
C GLU A 177 -11.62 20.31 -19.83
N ARG A 178 -10.86 21.27 -20.39
CA ARG A 178 -11.43 22.33 -21.24
C ARG A 178 -12.09 21.78 -22.50
N ILE A 179 -11.50 20.77 -23.15
CA ILE A 179 -12.08 20.13 -24.34
C ILE A 179 -13.37 19.41 -23.99
N LEU A 180 -13.36 18.55 -22.95
CA LEU A 180 -14.52 17.81 -22.48
C LEU A 180 -15.67 18.76 -22.10
N GLN A 181 -15.37 19.86 -21.39
CA GLN A 181 -16.35 20.88 -21.00
C GLN A 181 -16.91 21.64 -22.22
N LYS A 182 -16.05 22.08 -23.14
CA LYS A 182 -16.44 22.82 -24.36
C LYS A 182 -17.37 22.00 -25.24
N HIS A 183 -17.03 20.72 -25.44
CA HIS A 183 -17.76 19.81 -26.30
C HIS A 183 -18.88 19.04 -25.57
N LYS A 184 -19.01 19.19 -24.25
CA LYS A 184 -20.00 18.51 -23.39
C LYS A 184 -19.98 16.99 -23.55
N ILE A 185 -18.78 16.43 -23.55
CA ILE A 185 -18.52 14.99 -23.69
C ILE A 185 -17.80 14.48 -22.45
N GLU A 186 -17.91 13.19 -22.17
CA GLU A 186 -17.31 12.55 -20.99
C GLU A 186 -15.99 11.81 -21.28
N LYS A 187 -15.65 11.66 -22.56
CA LYS A 187 -14.53 10.85 -23.03
C LYS A 187 -13.83 11.55 -24.17
N LEU A 188 -12.50 11.53 -24.13
CA LEU A 188 -11.64 12.17 -25.12
C LEU A 188 -10.58 11.17 -25.58
N PRO A 189 -10.80 10.51 -26.74
CA PRO A 189 -9.79 9.67 -27.36
C PRO A 189 -8.55 10.50 -27.74
N ILE A 190 -7.38 9.95 -27.43
CA ILE A 190 -6.08 10.51 -27.80
C ILE A 190 -5.57 9.78 -29.04
N VAL A 191 -5.22 10.53 -30.08
CA VAL A 191 -4.75 9.98 -31.35
C VAL A 191 -3.38 10.52 -31.75
N ASP A 192 -2.61 9.71 -32.47
CA ASP A 192 -1.38 10.15 -33.12
C ASP A 192 -1.67 11.00 -34.38
N GLU A 193 -0.61 11.49 -35.03
CA GLU A 193 -0.71 12.29 -36.27
C GLU A 193 -1.36 11.52 -37.43
N SER A 194 -1.35 10.19 -37.40
CA SER A 194 -1.99 9.31 -38.39
C SER A 194 -3.44 8.97 -38.04
N GLY A 195 -3.98 9.48 -36.92
CA GLY A 195 -5.32 9.21 -36.43
C GLY A 195 -5.46 7.85 -35.72
N ARG A 196 -4.36 7.23 -35.31
CA ARG A 196 -4.37 5.97 -34.56
C ARG A 196 -4.61 6.20 -33.08
N LEU A 197 -5.44 5.38 -32.48
CA LEU A 197 -5.75 5.43 -31.06
C LEU A 197 -4.49 5.14 -30.23
N SER A 198 -4.11 6.13 -29.42
CA SER A 198 -2.95 6.07 -28.54
C SER A 198 -3.32 6.19 -27.06
N GLY A 199 -4.51 6.71 -26.75
CA GLY A 199 -4.97 6.82 -25.36
C GLY A 199 -6.45 7.19 -25.22
N LEU A 200 -6.92 7.27 -23.98
CA LEU A 200 -8.26 7.75 -23.64
C LEU A 200 -8.22 8.55 -22.33
N ILE A 201 -8.85 9.72 -22.30
CA ILE A 201 -9.09 10.50 -21.08
C ILE A 201 -10.58 10.51 -20.78
N THR A 202 -10.97 10.33 -19.50
CA THR A 202 -12.37 10.40 -19.09
C THR A 202 -12.62 11.51 -18.07
N ILE A 203 -13.86 12.02 -18.00
CA ILE A 203 -14.25 12.99 -16.98
C ILE A 203 -14.07 12.45 -15.56
N LYS A 204 -14.27 11.14 -15.36
CA LYS A 204 -14.05 10.47 -14.08
C LYS A 204 -12.60 10.59 -13.62
N ASP A 205 -11.63 10.55 -14.53
CA ASP A 205 -10.22 10.69 -14.18
C ASP A 205 -9.90 12.11 -13.68
N ILE A 206 -10.55 13.12 -14.26
CA ILE A 206 -10.43 14.52 -13.84
C ILE A 206 -11.11 14.74 -12.49
N GLU A 207 -12.34 14.25 -12.31
CA GLU A 207 -13.08 14.35 -11.04
C GLU A 207 -12.30 13.73 -9.88
N LYS A 208 -11.68 12.56 -10.11
CA LYS A 208 -10.87 11.90 -9.07
C LYS A 208 -9.60 12.66 -8.70
N VAL A 209 -8.98 13.38 -9.63
CA VAL A 209 -7.83 14.25 -9.32
C VAL A 209 -8.24 15.41 -8.41
N ILE A 210 -9.47 15.91 -8.56
CA ILE A 210 -10.04 16.95 -7.69
C ILE A 210 -10.44 16.35 -6.34
N GLU A 211 -11.05 15.16 -6.33
CA GLU A 211 -11.49 14.46 -5.12
C GLU A 211 -10.32 14.00 -4.24
N PHE A 212 -9.23 13.53 -4.86
CA PHE A 212 -8.04 12.99 -4.19
C PHE A 212 -6.77 13.78 -4.58
N PRO A 213 -6.64 15.04 -4.16
CA PRO A 213 -5.51 15.89 -4.53
C PRO A 213 -4.17 15.40 -3.97
N ASN A 214 -4.21 14.63 -2.89
CA ASN A 214 -3.04 14.05 -2.23
C ASN A 214 -2.73 12.63 -2.71
N ALA A 215 -3.34 12.14 -3.80
CA ALA A 215 -3.12 10.78 -4.26
C ALA A 215 -1.65 10.49 -4.62
N ALA A 216 -1.15 9.35 -4.16
CA ALA A 216 0.16 8.80 -4.49
C ALA A 216 0.10 8.15 -5.87
N LYS A 217 0.80 8.75 -6.84
CA LYS A 217 0.75 8.39 -8.25
C LYS A 217 2.14 8.20 -8.84
N ASP A 218 2.24 7.32 -9.83
CA ASP A 218 3.44 7.17 -10.65
C ASP A 218 3.57 8.31 -11.68
N GLU A 219 4.65 8.28 -12.46
CA GLU A 219 4.93 9.27 -13.52
C GLU A 219 3.85 9.33 -14.63
N HIS A 220 3.03 8.29 -14.75
CA HIS A 220 1.92 8.21 -15.71
C HIS A 220 0.58 8.66 -15.09
N GLY A 221 0.58 9.09 -13.82
CA GLY A 221 -0.61 9.51 -13.09
C GLY A 221 -1.48 8.35 -12.60
N ARG A 222 -0.96 7.12 -12.59
CA ARG A 222 -1.67 5.93 -12.06
C ARG A 222 -1.36 5.77 -10.58
N LEU A 223 -2.31 5.26 -9.80
CA LEU A 223 -2.11 5.02 -8.37
C LEU A 223 -0.91 4.09 -8.11
N LEU A 224 -0.13 4.39 -7.07
CA LEU A 224 0.97 3.54 -6.62
C LEU A 224 0.46 2.26 -5.94
N VAL A 225 1.10 1.14 -6.21
CA VAL A 225 0.81 -0.15 -5.56
C VAL A 225 2.08 -1.00 -5.45
N ALA A 226 2.22 -1.71 -4.35
CA ALA A 226 3.26 -2.72 -4.17
C ALA A 226 2.63 -4.11 -4.00
N ALA A 227 3.41 -5.16 -4.18
CA ALA A 227 2.94 -6.53 -4.02
C ALA A 227 3.97 -7.41 -3.33
N ALA A 228 3.50 -8.28 -2.43
CA ALA A 228 4.36 -9.16 -1.65
C ALA A 228 4.75 -10.43 -2.42
N VAL A 229 5.97 -10.90 -2.20
CA VAL A 229 6.48 -12.19 -2.66
C VAL A 229 7.15 -12.94 -1.52
N GLY A 230 7.09 -14.26 -1.56
CA GLY A 230 7.81 -15.13 -0.62
C GLY A 230 9.21 -15.46 -1.12
N VAL A 231 9.93 -16.25 -0.33
CA VAL A 231 11.24 -16.82 -0.71
C VAL A 231 11.03 -18.31 -1.01
N THR A 232 10.53 -18.56 -2.21
CA THR A 232 10.02 -19.86 -2.69
C THR A 232 10.54 -20.16 -4.10
N SER A 233 10.17 -21.30 -4.68
CA SER A 233 10.56 -21.65 -6.05
C SER A 233 9.84 -20.81 -7.11
N ASP A 234 8.62 -20.35 -6.84
CA ASP A 234 7.80 -19.53 -7.74
C ASP A 234 8.09 -18.02 -7.64
N THR A 235 9.04 -17.58 -6.80
CA THR A 235 9.31 -16.15 -6.55
C THR A 235 9.55 -15.35 -7.82
N PHE A 236 10.31 -15.88 -8.79
CA PHE A 236 10.64 -15.17 -10.02
C PHE A 236 9.43 -15.06 -10.96
N GLU A 237 8.67 -16.15 -11.13
CA GLU A 237 7.44 -16.15 -11.94
C GLU A 237 6.43 -15.14 -11.38
N ARG A 238 6.25 -15.14 -10.06
CA ARG A 238 5.39 -14.20 -9.37
C ARG A 238 5.88 -12.77 -9.51
N ALA A 239 7.18 -12.50 -9.29
CA ALA A 239 7.74 -11.16 -9.43
C ALA A 239 7.59 -10.63 -10.87
N THR A 240 7.84 -11.44 -11.89
CA THR A 240 7.63 -11.09 -13.30
C THR A 240 6.17 -10.70 -13.53
N ALA A 241 5.21 -11.56 -13.15
CA ALA A 241 3.79 -11.28 -13.37
C ALA A 241 3.31 -9.99 -12.66
N LEU A 242 3.87 -9.68 -11.50
CA LEU A 242 3.54 -8.46 -10.75
C LEU A 242 4.14 -7.20 -11.38
N LEU A 243 5.39 -7.26 -11.84
CA LEU A 243 6.04 -6.16 -12.55
C LEU A 243 5.35 -5.90 -13.89
N ASP A 244 5.00 -6.96 -14.64
CA ASP A 244 4.23 -6.87 -15.89
C ASP A 244 2.83 -6.28 -15.67
N ALA A 245 2.21 -6.58 -14.52
CA ALA A 245 0.94 -5.97 -14.10
C ALA A 245 1.08 -4.48 -13.70
N GLY A 246 2.31 -3.99 -13.52
CA GLY A 246 2.63 -2.60 -13.20
C GLY A 246 2.81 -2.31 -11.72
N ALA A 247 3.17 -3.31 -10.89
CA ALA A 247 3.53 -3.06 -9.49
C ALA A 247 4.75 -2.13 -9.40
N ASP A 248 4.67 -1.11 -8.56
CA ASP A 248 5.71 -0.08 -8.42
C ASP A 248 6.85 -0.53 -7.49
N ALA A 249 6.62 -1.54 -6.65
CA ALA A 249 7.62 -2.19 -5.82
C ALA A 249 7.26 -3.65 -5.50
N ILE A 250 8.29 -4.48 -5.34
CA ILE A 250 8.17 -5.88 -4.88
C ILE A 250 8.60 -5.95 -3.41
N VAL A 251 7.74 -6.50 -2.56
CA VAL A 251 7.99 -6.68 -1.12
C VAL A 251 8.36 -8.13 -0.83
N ILE A 252 9.65 -8.41 -0.64
CA ILE A 252 10.14 -9.71 -0.19
C ILE A 252 9.83 -9.85 1.30
N ASP A 253 8.81 -10.66 1.61
CA ASP A 253 8.24 -10.80 2.95
C ASP A 253 8.60 -12.16 3.57
N THR A 254 9.50 -12.13 4.56
CA THR A 254 9.92 -13.30 5.36
C THR A 254 9.91 -12.96 6.86
N ALA A 255 9.78 -13.96 7.73
CA ALA A 255 9.92 -13.75 9.17
C ALA A 255 11.35 -13.39 9.59
N HIS A 256 12.37 -13.84 8.83
CA HIS A 256 13.78 -13.59 9.13
C HIS A 256 14.58 -13.18 7.90
N GLY A 257 14.62 -11.87 7.62
CA GLY A 257 15.29 -11.27 6.46
C GLY A 257 16.81 -11.47 6.43
N HIS A 258 17.43 -11.68 7.60
CA HIS A 258 18.88 -11.88 7.73
C HIS A 258 19.30 -13.37 7.59
N SER A 259 18.41 -14.23 7.10
CA SER A 259 18.76 -15.62 6.76
C SER A 259 19.61 -15.67 5.49
N ALA A 260 20.67 -16.49 5.49
CA ALA A 260 21.56 -16.62 4.32
C ALA A 260 20.82 -17.05 3.04
N GLY A 261 19.76 -17.86 3.16
CA GLY A 261 18.93 -18.24 2.01
C GLY A 261 18.15 -17.06 1.44
N VAL A 262 17.65 -16.19 2.31
CA VAL A 262 16.93 -14.96 1.93
C VAL A 262 17.89 -13.99 1.25
N ILE A 263 19.05 -13.72 1.86
CA ILE A 263 20.08 -12.83 1.29
C ILE A 263 20.50 -13.29 -0.11
N ARG A 264 20.77 -14.59 -0.31
CA ARG A 264 21.07 -15.14 -1.64
C ARG A 264 19.94 -14.93 -2.63
N LYS A 265 18.70 -15.23 -2.24
CA LYS A 265 17.54 -15.07 -3.13
C LYS A 265 17.32 -13.61 -3.52
N ILE A 266 17.47 -12.67 -2.58
CA ILE A 266 17.35 -11.24 -2.85
C ILE A 266 18.40 -10.78 -3.87
N LYS A 267 19.64 -11.25 -3.73
CA LYS A 267 20.69 -10.98 -4.71
C LYS A 267 20.30 -11.48 -6.11
N GLU A 268 19.80 -12.71 -6.21
CA GLU A 268 19.31 -13.26 -7.48
C GLU A 268 18.13 -12.45 -8.06
N ILE A 269 17.21 -11.98 -7.21
CA ILE A 269 16.08 -11.11 -7.63
C ILE A 269 16.61 -9.77 -8.16
N ARG A 270 17.55 -9.11 -7.46
CA ARG A 270 18.17 -7.86 -7.93
C ARG A 270 18.90 -8.06 -9.25
N ASP A 271 19.64 -9.15 -9.41
CA ASP A 271 20.36 -9.46 -10.66
C ASP A 271 19.38 -9.67 -11.83
N THR A 272 18.21 -10.30 -11.57
CA THR A 272 17.17 -10.54 -12.57
C THR A 272 16.37 -9.28 -12.90
N PHE A 273 16.07 -8.45 -11.90
CA PHE A 273 15.27 -7.24 -12.02
C PHE A 273 16.04 -6.00 -11.55
N PRO A 274 17.09 -5.57 -12.30
CA PRO A 274 18.02 -4.54 -11.84
C PRO A 274 17.35 -3.18 -11.59
N ASN A 275 16.26 -2.89 -12.27
CA ASN A 275 15.53 -1.63 -12.16
C ASN A 275 14.31 -1.69 -11.24
N ALA A 276 13.93 -2.88 -10.75
CA ALA A 276 12.77 -3.00 -9.86
C ALA A 276 13.08 -2.43 -8.48
N THR A 277 12.14 -1.70 -7.90
CA THR A 277 12.26 -1.27 -6.51
C THR A 277 11.97 -2.45 -5.58
N LEU A 278 12.96 -2.78 -4.74
CA LEU A 278 12.89 -3.91 -3.82
C LEU A 278 12.73 -3.42 -2.39
N ILE A 279 11.66 -3.88 -1.74
CA ILE A 279 11.44 -3.74 -0.31
C ILE A 279 11.66 -5.10 0.33
N ALA A 280 12.47 -5.22 1.38
CA ALA A 280 12.73 -6.52 2.00
C ALA A 280 12.72 -6.48 3.52
N GLY A 281 12.19 -7.53 4.14
CA GLY A 281 12.19 -7.70 5.58
C GLY A 281 11.58 -9.04 6.00
N ASN A 282 11.44 -9.30 7.30
CA ASN A 282 11.71 -8.36 8.40
C ASN A 282 13.09 -8.58 9.02
N ILE A 283 13.69 -7.48 9.43
CA ILE A 283 14.87 -7.45 10.30
C ILE A 283 14.56 -6.67 11.58
N ALA A 284 15.44 -6.77 12.58
CA ALA A 284 15.30 -6.03 13.83
C ALA A 284 16.63 -5.51 14.39
N THR A 285 17.71 -5.56 13.58
CA THR A 285 19.06 -5.15 13.98
C THR A 285 19.74 -4.35 12.87
N GLU A 286 20.75 -3.57 13.24
CA GLU A 286 21.58 -2.81 12.31
C GLU A 286 22.25 -3.73 11.28
N GLU A 287 22.81 -4.86 11.72
CA GLU A 287 23.52 -5.80 10.85
C GLU A 287 22.57 -6.45 9.84
N GLY A 288 21.33 -6.75 10.24
CA GLY A 288 20.33 -7.27 9.32
C GLY A 288 19.90 -6.24 8.28
N ALA A 289 19.78 -4.96 8.67
CA ALA A 289 19.49 -3.89 7.72
C ALA A 289 20.65 -3.71 6.73
N ARG A 290 21.90 -3.66 7.23
CA ARG A 290 23.12 -3.56 6.41
C ARG A 290 23.20 -4.70 5.39
N ALA A 291 23.02 -5.95 5.83
CA ALA A 291 23.09 -7.11 4.94
C ALA A 291 22.07 -7.06 3.80
N LEU A 292 20.87 -6.51 4.05
CA LEU A 292 19.86 -6.30 3.01
C LEU A 292 20.25 -5.19 2.03
N PHE A 293 20.75 -4.05 2.53
CA PHE A 293 21.21 -2.97 1.66
C PHE A 293 22.40 -3.38 0.79
N GLU A 294 23.34 -4.17 1.30
CA GLU A 294 24.52 -4.68 0.58
C GLU A 294 24.15 -5.57 -0.62
N VAL A 295 23.01 -6.26 -0.58
CA VAL A 295 22.49 -7.05 -1.72
C VAL A 295 21.51 -6.27 -2.60
N GLY A 296 21.46 -4.95 -2.44
CA GLY A 296 20.72 -4.06 -3.34
C GLY A 296 19.25 -3.89 -3.01
N VAL A 297 18.81 -4.09 -1.76
CA VAL A 297 17.47 -3.69 -1.31
C VAL A 297 17.37 -2.16 -1.27
N ASP A 298 16.25 -1.60 -1.74
CA ASP A 298 16.03 -0.15 -1.74
C ASP A 298 15.41 0.36 -0.44
N VAL A 299 14.53 -0.45 0.15
CA VAL A 299 13.82 -0.11 1.40
C VAL A 299 13.80 -1.31 2.32
N VAL A 300 14.23 -1.15 3.57
CA VAL A 300 14.23 -2.24 4.55
C VAL A 300 12.98 -2.16 5.44
N LYS A 301 12.29 -3.29 5.61
CA LYS A 301 11.12 -3.44 6.49
C LYS A 301 11.55 -3.98 7.85
N VAL A 302 11.20 -3.27 8.93
CA VAL A 302 11.74 -3.44 10.28
C VAL A 302 10.65 -3.86 11.25
N GLY A 303 10.87 -4.98 11.94
CA GLY A 303 10.04 -5.42 13.06
C GLY A 303 9.90 -6.94 13.16
N ILE A 304 10.36 -7.53 14.26
CA ILE A 304 10.19 -8.96 14.54
C ILE A 304 9.37 -9.15 15.82
N GLY A 305 8.17 -9.70 15.66
CA GLY A 305 7.20 -9.94 16.72
C GLY A 305 6.45 -8.75 17.35
N PRO A 306 6.48 -7.48 16.86
CA PRO A 306 5.74 -6.39 17.51
C PRO A 306 4.24 -6.39 17.16
N GLY A 307 3.83 -7.13 16.13
CA GLY A 307 2.45 -7.12 15.64
C GLY A 307 1.45 -7.63 16.68
N SER A 308 0.27 -7.01 16.75
CA SER A 308 -0.76 -7.30 17.76
C SER A 308 -1.29 -8.74 17.76
N ILE A 309 -0.98 -9.52 16.73
CA ILE A 309 -1.42 -10.91 16.54
C ILE A 309 -0.26 -11.86 16.25
N CYS A 310 0.97 -11.39 16.42
CA CYS A 310 2.18 -12.17 16.22
C CYS A 310 2.61 -12.76 17.56
N THR A 311 2.92 -14.05 17.58
CA THR A 311 3.37 -14.77 18.78
C THR A 311 4.83 -15.22 18.68
N THR A 312 5.58 -14.81 17.65
CA THR A 312 7.02 -15.12 17.48
C THR A 312 7.84 -14.91 18.75
N ARG A 313 7.64 -13.79 19.45
CA ARG A 313 8.34 -13.49 20.71
C ARG A 313 8.02 -14.47 21.84
N VAL A 314 6.80 -14.98 21.86
CA VAL A 314 6.31 -15.89 22.89
C VAL A 314 6.73 -17.33 22.58
N VAL A 315 6.51 -17.76 21.33
CA VAL A 315 6.71 -19.17 20.91
C VAL A 315 8.18 -19.46 20.62
N ALA A 316 8.88 -18.57 19.90
CA ALA A 316 10.28 -18.76 19.53
C ALA A 316 11.26 -18.05 20.48
N GLY A 317 10.79 -17.12 21.32
CA GLY A 317 11.65 -16.34 22.20
C GLY A 317 12.51 -15.28 21.47
N VAL A 318 12.18 -14.94 20.22
CA VAL A 318 12.98 -14.06 19.35
C VAL A 318 12.26 -12.74 19.08
N GLY A 319 12.98 -11.63 19.21
CA GLY A 319 12.51 -10.29 18.82
C GLY A 319 13.32 -9.17 19.47
N VAL A 320 13.05 -7.93 19.06
CA VAL A 320 13.63 -6.71 19.65
C VAL A 320 12.49 -5.70 19.87
N PRO A 321 12.42 -4.99 21.01
CA PRO A 321 11.47 -3.90 21.21
C PRO A 321 11.46 -2.92 20.02
N GLN A 322 10.27 -2.57 19.54
CA GLN A 322 10.10 -2.07 18.18
C GLN A 322 10.80 -0.73 17.94
N LEU A 323 10.78 0.17 18.93
CA LEU A 323 11.40 1.47 18.78
C LEU A 323 12.92 1.37 18.68
N THR A 324 13.54 0.50 19.50
CA THR A 324 14.97 0.18 19.38
C THR A 324 15.28 -0.49 18.05
N ALA A 325 14.45 -1.42 17.57
CA ALA A 325 14.67 -2.07 16.27
C ALA A 325 14.68 -1.06 15.11
N ILE A 326 13.74 -0.10 15.14
CA ILE A 326 13.68 1.00 14.16
C ILE A 326 14.95 1.85 14.24
N TYR A 327 15.34 2.27 15.45
CA TYR A 327 16.52 3.12 15.66
C TYR A 327 17.82 2.44 15.20
N GLU A 328 18.02 1.16 15.51
CA GLU A 328 19.20 0.40 15.09
C GLU A 328 19.23 0.22 13.56
N ALA A 329 18.10 -0.12 12.93
CA ALA A 329 18.02 -0.23 11.48
C ALA A 329 18.24 1.13 10.77
N ALA A 330 17.79 2.22 11.38
CA ALA A 330 17.94 3.57 10.84
C ALA A 330 19.41 4.01 10.77
N LYS A 331 20.27 3.54 11.68
CA LYS A 331 21.72 3.80 11.62
C LYS A 331 22.32 3.29 10.30
N ALA A 332 22.08 2.02 9.97
CA ALA A 332 22.51 1.45 8.70
C ALA A 332 21.86 2.19 7.51
N ALA A 333 20.57 2.51 7.58
CA ALA A 333 19.87 3.21 6.51
C ALA A 333 20.50 4.59 6.20
N ARG A 334 20.88 5.35 7.23
CA ARG A 334 21.56 6.65 7.09
C ARG A 334 22.92 6.51 6.42
N GLU A 335 23.71 5.50 6.79
CA GLU A 335 25.02 5.26 6.15
C GLU A 335 24.90 4.92 4.66
N PHE A 336 23.87 4.18 4.27
CA PHE A 336 23.64 3.81 2.87
C PHE A 336 22.85 4.86 2.07
N GLY A 337 22.32 5.91 2.73
CA GLY A 337 21.41 6.87 2.09
C GLY A 337 20.11 6.21 1.61
N LYS A 338 19.62 5.21 2.34
CA LYS A 338 18.41 4.43 2.02
C LYS A 338 17.35 4.60 3.11
N THR A 339 16.17 4.03 2.89
CA THR A 339 15.00 4.25 3.75
C THR A 339 14.52 2.98 4.45
N ILE A 340 13.73 3.15 5.52
CA ILE A 340 13.17 2.04 6.30
C ILE A 340 11.68 2.21 6.58
N ILE A 341 10.98 1.08 6.68
CA ILE A 341 9.57 0.99 7.06
C ILE A 341 9.47 0.34 8.45
N ALA A 342 8.80 1.02 9.39
CA ALA A 342 8.46 0.47 10.69
C ALA A 342 7.18 -0.39 10.61
N ASP A 343 7.30 -1.70 10.79
CA ASP A 343 6.21 -2.67 10.59
C ASP A 343 5.75 -3.30 11.93
N GLY A 344 4.52 -2.96 12.34
CA GLY A 344 3.85 -3.54 13.50
C GLY A 344 4.09 -2.81 14.84
N GLY A 345 3.24 -3.12 15.83
CA GLY A 345 3.30 -2.58 17.20
C GLY A 345 2.63 -1.23 17.41
N ILE A 346 2.13 -0.57 16.35
CA ILE A 346 1.48 0.74 16.40
C ILE A 346 0.02 0.57 16.82
N LYS A 347 -0.37 1.21 17.92
CA LYS A 347 -1.74 1.18 18.46
C LYS A 347 -2.44 2.52 18.28
N TYR A 348 -1.69 3.62 18.42
CA TYR A 348 -2.20 4.99 18.38
C TYR A 348 -1.42 5.85 17.40
N SER A 349 -1.97 7.00 17.00
CA SER A 349 -1.29 7.96 16.13
C SER A 349 0.03 8.48 16.74
N GLY A 350 0.11 8.58 18.07
CA GLY A 350 1.35 8.90 18.78
C GLY A 350 2.49 7.92 18.51
N ASP A 351 2.20 6.63 18.32
CA ASP A 351 3.20 5.61 18.02
C ASP A 351 3.77 5.78 16.60
N ILE A 352 2.97 6.31 15.67
CA ILE A 352 3.44 6.70 14.33
C ILE A 352 4.48 7.82 14.45
N VAL A 353 4.19 8.86 15.26
CA VAL A 353 5.14 9.96 15.48
C VAL A 353 6.45 9.45 16.07
N LYS A 354 6.37 8.59 17.08
CA LYS A 354 7.54 7.98 17.73
C LYS A 354 8.32 7.11 16.74
N ALA A 355 7.65 6.28 15.95
CA ALA A 355 8.30 5.43 14.95
C ALA A 355 9.06 6.25 13.90
N LEU A 356 8.46 7.34 13.41
CA LEU A 356 9.10 8.22 12.44
C LEU A 356 10.25 9.00 13.07
N ALA A 357 10.06 9.58 14.26
CA ALA A 357 11.13 10.27 15.00
C ALA A 357 12.31 9.36 15.37
N ALA A 358 12.09 8.04 15.54
CA ALA A 358 13.15 7.07 15.78
C ALA A 358 13.96 6.69 14.52
N GLY A 359 13.63 7.25 13.35
CA GLY A 359 14.32 7.01 12.08
C GLY A 359 13.48 6.33 10.99
N GLY A 360 12.23 5.97 11.30
CA GLY A 360 11.28 5.46 10.33
C GLY A 360 10.99 6.46 9.20
N HIS A 361 10.99 6.02 7.95
CA HIS A 361 10.56 6.85 6.83
C HIS A 361 9.06 6.72 6.58
N ALA A 362 8.53 5.51 6.74
CA ALA A 362 7.10 5.23 6.74
C ALA A 362 6.75 4.18 7.80
N VAL A 363 5.47 4.09 8.13
CA VAL A 363 4.92 3.03 8.99
C VAL A 363 4.05 2.09 8.18
N MET A 364 4.08 0.80 8.51
CA MET A 364 3.18 -0.21 7.96
C MET A 364 2.15 -0.63 9.01
N LEU A 365 0.87 -0.51 8.67
CA LEU A 365 -0.26 -0.73 9.58
C LEU A 365 -1.07 -1.97 9.18
N GLY A 366 -1.35 -2.82 10.17
CA GLY A 366 -2.24 -3.98 10.04
C GLY A 366 -3.59 -3.75 10.75
N SER A 367 -3.62 -4.01 12.06
CA SER A 367 -4.84 -3.97 12.90
C SER A 367 -5.60 -2.63 12.87
N MET A 368 -4.91 -1.53 12.62
CA MET A 368 -5.54 -0.22 12.49
C MET A 368 -6.48 -0.16 11.28
N LEU A 369 -6.12 -0.84 10.18
CA LEU A 369 -6.83 -0.84 8.91
C LEU A 369 -7.71 -2.08 8.70
N ALA A 370 -7.45 -3.18 9.41
CA ALA A 370 -8.18 -4.45 9.24
C ALA A 370 -9.70 -4.32 9.49
N GLY A 371 -10.14 -3.35 10.28
CA GLY A 371 -11.55 -3.12 10.61
C GLY A 371 -12.31 -2.20 9.65
N THR A 372 -11.71 -1.74 8.56
CA THR A 372 -12.33 -0.75 7.67
C THR A 372 -13.19 -1.38 6.57
N ASP A 373 -13.98 -0.57 5.88
CA ASP A 373 -14.83 -1.01 4.76
C ASP A 373 -14.03 -1.69 3.64
N GLU A 374 -12.83 -1.18 3.35
CA GLU A 374 -11.99 -1.58 2.23
C GLU A 374 -11.12 -2.80 2.53
N SER A 375 -11.00 -3.22 3.79
CA SER A 375 -10.24 -4.43 4.12
C SER A 375 -10.96 -5.69 3.61
N PRO A 376 -10.23 -6.74 3.19
CA PRO A 376 -10.82 -7.99 2.70
C PRO A 376 -11.38 -8.90 3.79
N GLY A 377 -11.17 -8.57 5.07
CA GLY A 377 -11.73 -9.35 6.19
C GLY A 377 -13.25 -9.44 6.13
N GLU A 378 -13.80 -10.56 6.59
CA GLU A 378 -15.25 -10.79 6.61
C GLU A 378 -15.92 -10.05 7.77
N PHE A 379 -17.15 -9.57 7.54
CA PHE A 379 -17.95 -8.95 8.59
C PHE A 379 -18.54 -9.99 9.53
N GLU A 380 -18.40 -9.76 10.83
CA GLU A 380 -19.01 -10.57 11.88
C GLU A 380 -19.82 -9.70 12.85
N ILE A 381 -20.92 -10.24 13.35
CA ILE A 381 -21.69 -9.61 14.43
C ILE A 381 -21.37 -10.37 15.72
N TYR A 382 -20.88 -9.64 16.72
CA TYR A 382 -20.62 -10.17 18.06
C TYR A 382 -21.20 -9.23 19.10
N GLN A 383 -22.08 -9.75 19.96
CA GLN A 383 -22.76 -8.98 21.01
C GLN A 383 -23.43 -7.69 20.47
N GLY A 384 -24.05 -7.78 19.29
CA GLY A 384 -24.75 -6.66 18.65
C GLY A 384 -23.85 -5.58 18.05
N ARG A 385 -22.51 -5.76 18.07
CA ARG A 385 -21.54 -4.87 17.43
C ARG A 385 -20.93 -5.52 16.20
N ARG A 386 -20.54 -4.69 15.23
CA ARG A 386 -19.87 -5.13 14.00
C ARG A 386 -18.38 -5.25 14.21
N PHE A 387 -17.81 -6.35 13.75
CA PHE A 387 -16.39 -6.67 13.75
C PHE A 387 -15.97 -7.12 12.34
N LYS A 388 -14.66 -7.15 12.10
CA LYS A 388 -14.08 -7.85 10.96
C LYS A 388 -13.06 -8.88 11.41
N THR A 389 -12.95 -9.98 10.67
CA THR A 389 -11.92 -11.00 10.91
C THR A 389 -10.52 -10.44 10.67
N TYR A 390 -9.57 -10.77 11.54
CA TYR A 390 -8.19 -10.32 11.46
C TYR A 390 -7.25 -11.41 11.96
N ARG A 391 -6.28 -11.82 11.14
CA ARG A 391 -5.39 -12.94 11.45
C ARG A 391 -3.95 -12.71 11.03
N GLY A 392 -3.04 -13.31 11.79
CA GLY A 392 -1.61 -13.17 11.59
C GLY A 392 -1.18 -14.04 10.44
N MET A 393 -0.19 -13.61 9.66
CA MET A 393 0.35 -14.47 8.60
C MET A 393 0.93 -15.78 9.15
N GLY A 394 1.25 -15.84 10.46
CA GLY A 394 1.69 -17.04 11.17
C GLY A 394 0.57 -17.81 11.87
N SER A 395 -0.70 -17.43 11.70
CA SER A 395 -1.82 -18.25 12.18
C SER A 395 -2.00 -19.48 11.31
N LEU A 396 -2.58 -20.55 11.86
CA LEU A 396 -2.85 -21.78 11.11
C LEU A 396 -3.68 -21.49 9.85
N GLY A 397 -4.78 -20.74 9.97
CA GLY A 397 -5.65 -20.47 8.83
C GLY A 397 -5.01 -19.58 7.75
N ALA A 398 -4.03 -18.74 8.09
CA ALA A 398 -3.25 -18.00 7.09
C ALA A 398 -2.19 -18.90 6.43
N MET A 399 -1.48 -19.70 7.22
CA MET A 399 -0.44 -20.61 6.74
C MET A 399 -1.01 -21.69 5.79
N GLU A 400 -2.20 -22.23 6.09
CA GLU A 400 -2.96 -23.13 5.21
C GLU A 400 -3.29 -22.50 3.85
N LYS A 401 -3.37 -21.16 3.77
CA LYS A 401 -3.65 -20.41 2.54
C LYS A 401 -2.40 -19.84 1.86
N GLY A 402 -1.20 -20.27 2.25
CA GLY A 402 0.03 -19.98 1.50
C GLY A 402 1.02 -19.02 2.15
N SER A 403 0.95 -18.80 3.46
CA SER A 403 1.97 -18.05 4.21
C SER A 403 2.93 -18.92 5.02
N SER A 404 2.87 -20.25 4.92
CA SER A 404 3.75 -21.18 5.65
C SER A 404 5.24 -21.01 5.32
N ASP A 405 5.58 -20.66 4.07
CA ASP A 405 6.96 -20.40 3.63
C ASP A 405 7.60 -19.21 4.36
N ARG A 406 6.80 -18.20 4.73
CA ARG A 406 7.26 -17.03 5.50
C ARG A 406 7.90 -17.43 6.83
N TYR A 407 7.44 -18.56 7.41
CA TYR A 407 7.88 -19.12 8.68
C TYR A 407 8.70 -20.39 8.52
N PHE A 408 9.30 -20.61 7.34
CA PHE A 408 10.16 -21.77 7.02
C PHE A 408 9.46 -23.13 7.16
N GLN A 409 8.12 -23.15 7.03
CA GLN A 409 7.27 -24.33 7.15
C GLN A 409 6.61 -24.73 5.83
N GLY A 410 7.09 -24.20 4.70
CA GLY A 410 6.54 -24.46 3.37
C GLY A 410 6.63 -25.93 2.91
N SER A 411 7.48 -26.74 3.52
CA SER A 411 7.58 -28.18 3.24
C SER A 411 6.67 -29.07 4.11
N ILE A 412 5.90 -28.48 5.04
CA ILE A 412 5.00 -29.21 5.92
C ILE A 412 3.60 -29.23 5.29
N ASN A 413 3.18 -30.41 4.81
CA ASN A 413 1.89 -30.58 4.13
C ASN A 413 0.72 -30.86 5.09
N GLU A 414 1.00 -31.28 6.33
CA GLU A 414 -0.02 -31.60 7.32
C GLU A 414 -0.27 -30.39 8.24
N ALA A 415 -1.46 -29.79 8.17
CA ALA A 415 -1.81 -28.59 8.93
C ALA A 415 -1.67 -28.77 10.45
N ASN A 416 -1.94 -29.98 10.98
CA ASN A 416 -1.81 -30.30 12.40
C ASN A 416 -0.35 -30.38 12.90
N LYS A 417 0.64 -30.35 12.00
CA LYS A 417 2.08 -30.32 12.33
C LYS A 417 2.69 -28.92 12.22
N LEU A 418 1.91 -27.91 11.79
CA LEU A 418 2.38 -26.53 11.73
C LEU A 418 2.55 -25.97 13.15
N VAL A 419 3.61 -25.20 13.34
CA VAL A 419 3.89 -24.46 14.58
C VAL A 419 3.57 -22.98 14.32
N PRO A 420 2.39 -22.49 14.75
CA PRO A 420 1.95 -21.15 14.42
C PRO A 420 2.72 -20.08 15.22
N GLU A 421 3.13 -19.03 14.54
CA GLU A 421 3.73 -17.82 15.10
C GLU A 421 2.77 -16.62 15.05
N GLY A 422 1.48 -16.89 14.93
CA GLY A 422 0.41 -15.91 15.02
C GLY A 422 -0.92 -16.50 15.46
N ILE A 423 -1.86 -15.61 15.74
CA ILE A 423 -3.23 -15.95 16.16
C ILE A 423 -4.26 -15.37 15.19
N GLU A 424 -5.50 -15.84 15.33
CA GLU A 424 -6.67 -15.26 14.68
C GLU A 424 -7.52 -14.54 15.72
N GLY A 425 -8.12 -13.43 15.32
CA GLY A 425 -8.97 -12.63 16.18
C GLY A 425 -9.96 -11.81 15.36
N ARG A 426 -10.59 -10.87 16.04
CA ARG A 426 -11.52 -9.93 15.45
C ARG A 426 -11.16 -8.51 15.86
N VAL A 427 -11.36 -7.55 14.96
CA VAL A 427 -11.19 -6.13 15.24
C VAL A 427 -12.52 -5.42 15.09
N ALA A 428 -12.77 -4.42 15.92
CA ALA A 428 -13.99 -3.62 15.82
C ALA A 428 -14.09 -2.98 14.43
N TYR A 429 -15.30 -2.88 13.90
CA TYR A 429 -15.55 -2.13 12.67
C TYR A 429 -15.24 -0.64 12.86
N LYS A 430 -14.56 -0.05 11.88
CA LYS A 430 -13.94 1.29 11.98
C LYS A 430 -14.44 2.32 10.96
N GLY A 431 -15.37 1.95 10.08
CA GLY A 431 -15.78 2.82 8.96
C GLY A 431 -14.76 2.79 7.81
N SER A 432 -14.58 3.92 7.12
CA SER A 432 -13.69 3.99 5.98
C SER A 432 -12.21 4.05 6.38
N ALA A 433 -11.32 3.54 5.53
CA ALA A 433 -9.88 3.71 5.71
C ALA A 433 -9.48 5.19 5.68
N SER A 434 -10.18 6.01 4.88
CA SER A 434 -9.91 7.45 4.78
C SER A 434 -10.09 8.19 6.12
N ASP A 435 -11.12 7.85 6.89
CA ASP A 435 -11.36 8.47 8.21
C ASP A 435 -10.26 8.08 9.21
N ILE A 436 -9.83 6.82 9.19
CA ILE A 436 -8.73 6.34 10.04
C ILE A 436 -7.43 7.05 9.68
N ILE A 437 -7.11 7.12 8.38
CA ILE A 437 -5.90 7.82 7.90
C ILE A 437 -5.95 9.29 8.31
N PHE A 438 -7.09 9.97 8.12
CA PHE A 438 -7.24 11.37 8.53
C PHE A 438 -6.90 11.59 10.01
N GLN A 439 -7.40 10.74 10.90
CA GLN A 439 -7.07 10.80 12.34
C GLN A 439 -5.60 10.52 12.63
N MET A 440 -5.00 9.55 11.93
CA MET A 440 -3.58 9.23 12.10
C MET A 440 -2.67 10.37 11.67
N LEU A 441 -2.98 11.01 10.54
CA LEU A 441 -2.24 12.17 10.06
C LEU A 441 -2.45 13.39 10.94
N GLY A 442 -3.65 13.58 11.50
CA GLY A 442 -3.90 14.63 12.48
C GLY A 442 -3.00 14.51 13.71
N GLY A 443 -2.85 13.30 14.25
CA GLY A 443 -1.92 13.03 15.36
C GLY A 443 -0.45 13.26 14.97
N LEU A 444 -0.06 12.86 13.76
CA LEU A 444 1.29 13.10 13.25
C LEU A 444 1.60 14.59 13.10
N ARG A 445 0.71 15.36 12.48
CA ARG A 445 0.83 16.82 12.33
C ARG A 445 0.93 17.52 13.68
N ALA A 446 0.09 17.13 14.65
CA ALA A 446 0.15 17.66 16.00
C ALA A 446 1.50 17.36 16.66
N GLY A 447 1.96 16.09 16.60
CA GLY A 447 3.25 15.68 17.14
C GLY A 447 4.42 16.46 16.53
N MET A 448 4.43 16.63 15.20
CA MET A 448 5.43 17.44 14.49
C MET A 448 5.40 18.91 14.93
N GLY A 449 4.22 19.49 15.13
CA GLY A 449 4.07 20.84 15.64
C GLY A 449 4.66 21.02 17.05
N TYR A 450 4.44 20.05 17.95
CA TYR A 450 4.99 20.07 19.31
C TYR A 450 6.52 19.96 19.37
N VAL A 451 7.14 19.25 18.43
CA VAL A 451 8.60 19.08 18.37
C VAL A 451 9.27 20.04 17.37
N GLY A 452 8.52 20.99 16.80
CA GLY A 452 9.06 22.00 15.89
C GLY A 452 9.55 21.48 14.54
N ALA A 453 9.06 20.32 14.08
CA ALA A 453 9.50 19.69 12.84
C ALA A 453 8.63 20.11 11.64
N PRO A 454 9.13 20.91 10.68
CA PRO A 454 8.35 21.33 9.51
C PRO A 454 8.18 20.23 8.46
N ASN A 455 9.00 19.17 8.51
CA ASN A 455 8.91 18.03 7.60
C ASN A 455 9.42 16.75 8.30
N LEU A 456 9.21 15.60 7.67
CA LEU A 456 9.58 14.31 8.25
C LEU A 456 11.11 14.11 8.40
N SER A 457 11.94 14.82 7.64
CA SER A 457 13.39 14.76 7.79
C SER A 457 13.82 15.43 9.09
N GLU A 458 13.31 16.63 9.36
CA GLU A 458 13.55 17.35 10.62
C GLU A 458 13.04 16.55 11.83
N LEU A 459 11.89 15.88 11.69
CA LEU A 459 11.38 14.98 12.74
C LEU A 459 12.36 13.86 13.06
N ARG A 460 12.95 13.21 12.04
CA ARG A 460 13.91 12.11 12.21
C ARG A 460 15.24 12.54 12.79
N GLU A 461 15.76 13.68 12.32
CA GLU A 461 17.13 14.09 12.65
C GLU A 461 17.21 14.83 13.99
N ASN A 462 16.15 15.52 14.41
CA ASN A 462 16.22 16.45 15.55
C ASN A 462 15.32 16.09 16.75
N ALA A 463 14.24 15.34 16.58
CA ALA A 463 13.34 15.05 17.68
C ALA A 463 14.01 14.24 18.79
N GLN A 464 13.72 14.60 20.05
CA GLN A 464 14.31 13.97 21.23
C GLN A 464 13.26 13.16 22.00
N PHE A 465 13.71 12.08 22.64
CA PHE A 465 12.88 11.23 23.48
C PHE A 465 13.26 11.34 24.95
N ILE A 466 12.27 11.15 25.82
CA ILE A 466 12.46 10.92 27.25
C ILE A 466 11.87 9.57 27.62
N ARG A 467 12.62 8.78 28.41
CA ARG A 467 12.17 7.49 28.93
C ARG A 467 11.24 7.70 30.13
N MET A 468 10.23 6.85 30.25
CA MET A 468 9.30 6.85 31.37
C MET A 468 9.13 5.45 31.95
N SER A 469 8.65 5.38 33.20
CA SER A 469 8.25 4.12 33.83
C SER A 469 6.81 3.76 33.48
N GLY A 470 6.35 2.58 33.89
CA GLY A 470 4.93 2.21 33.77
C GLY A 470 3.97 3.15 34.53
N ALA A 471 4.45 3.90 35.53
CA ALA A 471 3.65 4.95 36.16
C ALA A 471 3.46 6.15 35.22
N GLY A 472 4.51 6.53 34.48
CA GLY A 472 4.42 7.57 33.44
C GLY A 472 3.50 7.17 32.29
N LEU A 473 3.46 5.88 31.93
CA LEU A 473 2.49 5.38 30.96
C LEU A 473 1.05 5.56 31.46
N LYS A 474 0.76 5.20 32.72
CA LYS A 474 -0.56 5.40 33.33
C LYS A 474 -0.95 6.88 33.37
N GLU A 475 0.00 7.77 33.68
CA GLU A 475 -0.20 9.22 33.64
C GLU A 475 -0.49 9.73 32.22
N SER A 476 0.16 9.15 31.21
CA SER A 476 0.00 9.55 29.80
C SER A 476 -1.39 9.24 29.23
N HIS A 477 -2.04 8.19 29.72
CA HIS A 477 -3.41 7.84 29.36
C HIS A 477 -4.42 8.61 30.24
N PRO A 478 -5.67 8.87 29.77
CA PRO A 478 -6.72 9.38 30.63
C PRO A 478 -6.89 8.49 31.87
N HIS A 479 -6.79 9.09 33.05
CA HIS A 479 -6.87 8.41 34.35
C HIS A 479 -7.80 9.18 35.29
N ASP A 480 -8.27 8.49 36.34
CA ASP A 480 -9.14 9.03 37.40
C ASP A 480 -10.48 9.63 36.94
N VAL A 481 -10.98 9.17 35.78
CA VAL A 481 -12.29 9.56 35.21
C VAL A 481 -13.02 8.37 34.56
N HIS A 482 -14.34 8.45 34.47
CA HIS A 482 -15.13 7.52 33.67
C HIS A 482 -15.36 8.09 32.26
N ILE A 483 -14.88 7.38 31.23
CA ILE A 483 -15.04 7.82 29.83
C ILE A 483 -16.50 7.61 29.41
N THR A 484 -17.23 8.70 29.20
CA THR A 484 -18.63 8.67 28.77
C THR A 484 -18.79 8.59 27.24
N LYS A 485 -17.78 9.06 26.49
CA LYS A 485 -17.75 9.03 25.03
C LYS A 485 -16.30 8.92 24.55
N GLU A 486 -16.00 7.90 23.75
CA GLU A 486 -14.69 7.73 23.14
C GLU A 486 -14.50 8.62 21.91
N ALA A 487 -13.25 8.93 21.59
CA ALA A 487 -12.87 9.68 20.41
C ALA A 487 -12.36 8.72 19.31
N PRO A 488 -12.48 9.06 18.01
CA PRO A 488 -12.02 8.17 16.93
C PRO A 488 -10.54 7.78 16.99
N ASN A 489 -9.71 8.62 17.60
CA ASN A 489 -8.27 8.47 17.73
C ASN A 489 -7.83 7.81 19.05
N TYR A 490 -8.75 7.49 19.97
CA TYR A 490 -8.41 6.94 21.29
C TYR A 490 -9.53 6.07 21.87
N SER A 491 -9.17 4.84 22.24
CA SER A 491 -9.99 3.92 23.04
C SER A 491 -9.08 3.17 24.01
N VAL A 492 -9.60 2.86 25.20
CA VAL A 492 -8.87 2.07 26.19
C VAL A 492 -8.97 0.61 25.80
N GLN A 493 -7.83 -0.04 25.53
CA GLN A 493 -7.77 -1.48 25.28
C GLN A 493 -7.72 -2.28 26.57
#